data_AF-A0A9W4A331-F1
#
_entry.id   AF-A0A9W4A331-F1
#
_cell.length_a   1.000
_cell.length_b   1.000
_cell.length_c   1.000
_cell.angle_alpha   90.00
_cell.angle_beta   90.00
_cell.angle_gamma   90.00
#
_symmetry.space_group_name_H-M   'P 1'
#
loop_
_entity.id
_entity.type
_entity.pdbx_description
1 polymer ?
#
loop_
_entity_poly.entity_id
_entity_poly.type
_entity_poly.pdbx_seq_one_letter_code
_entity_poly.pdbx_strand_id
1 'polypeptide(L)'
;MEMASFLYVSESNVTSLDTGQLSKVTLQKNGHAKWFTIPQEAAGKTMTVELPSGSSFAVYDENGVCVNFTVVSDNNTVKLPENGTVVFAGAPNSEFTIALN
;
A
#
# COMPACT_ATOMS: atom_id res chain seq x y z
N MET A 1 -21.51 -3.09 22.51
CA MET A 1 -21.46 -2.72 21.08
C MET A 1 -20.23 -1.84 20.95
N GLU A 2 -19.12 -2.38 20.45
CA GLU A 2 -17.90 -1.61 20.22
C GLU A 2 -18.15 -0.72 19.01
N MET A 3 -18.11 0.59 19.19
CA MET A 3 -18.11 1.53 18.07
C MET A 3 -16.74 1.40 17.40
N ALA A 4 -16.70 1.04 16.12
CA ALA A 4 -15.46 1.12 15.35
C ALA A 4 -14.99 2.58 15.39
N SER A 5 -13.87 2.82 16.07
CA SER A 5 -13.19 4.11 15.99
C SER A 5 -12.56 4.22 14.61
N PHE A 6 -12.79 5.35 13.94
CA PHE A 6 -12.14 5.64 12.66
C PHE A 6 -10.91 6.50 12.91
N LEU A 7 -9.81 6.15 12.27
CA LEU A 7 -8.62 6.98 12.20
C LEU A 7 -8.42 7.43 10.75
N TYR A 8 -8.31 8.74 10.56
CA TYR A 8 -8.12 9.34 9.25
C TYR A 8 -6.75 9.99 9.15
N VAL A 9 -6.20 10.01 7.94
CA VAL A 9 -5.03 10.80 7.57
C VAL A 9 -5.44 11.75 6.45
N SER A 10 -5.03 13.01 6.55
CA SER A 10 -5.17 13.96 5.44
C SER A 10 -4.32 13.48 4.27
N GLU A 11 -4.83 13.54 3.05
CA GLU A 11 -4.07 13.22 1.83
C GLU A 11 -2.75 14.00 1.77
N SER A 12 -2.75 15.27 2.19
CA SER A 12 -1.54 16.12 2.27
C SER A 12 -0.44 15.59 3.18
N ASN A 13 -0.75 14.64 4.07
CA ASN A 13 0.20 14.01 5.00
C ASN A 13 0.63 12.61 4.53
N VAL A 14 0.13 12.13 3.40
CA VAL A 14 0.52 10.86 2.80
C VAL A 14 1.84 11.06 2.04
N THR A 15 2.87 10.30 2.42
CA THR A 15 4.21 10.41 1.82
C THR A 15 4.33 9.54 0.56
N SER A 16 5.23 9.89 -0.35
CA SER A 16 5.50 9.07 -1.53
C SER A 16 6.05 7.69 -1.20
N LEU A 17 5.70 6.71 -2.02
CA LEU A 17 6.27 5.36 -2.00
C LEU A 17 7.78 5.43 -2.35
N ASP A 18 8.59 4.65 -1.63
CA ASP A 18 10.01 4.48 -1.95
C ASP A 18 10.18 3.77 -3.30
N THR A 19 10.96 4.36 -4.20
CA THR A 19 11.13 3.93 -5.59
C THR A 19 12.42 3.13 -5.84
N GLY A 20 13.14 2.77 -4.76
CA GLY A 20 14.22 1.79 -4.82
C GLY A 20 13.75 0.46 -5.40
N GLN A 21 14.64 -0.23 -6.12
CA GLN A 21 14.33 -1.53 -6.75
C GLN A 21 13.81 -2.56 -5.74
N LEU A 22 14.39 -2.55 -4.54
CA LEU A 22 13.92 -3.31 -3.39
C LEU A 22 13.83 -2.35 -2.19
N SER A 23 12.64 -2.25 -1.61
CA SER A 23 12.37 -1.41 -0.45
C SER A 23 11.52 -2.15 0.59
N LYS A 24 11.35 -1.54 1.77
CA LYS A 24 10.58 -2.12 2.87
C LYS A 24 9.55 -1.16 3.42
N VAL A 25 8.38 -1.69 3.73
CA VAL A 25 7.34 -0.99 4.49
C VAL A 25 7.09 -1.75 5.78
N THR A 26 7.27 -1.09 6.92
CA THR A 26 6.94 -1.67 8.24
C THR A 26 5.75 -0.93 8.84
N LEU A 27 4.73 -1.68 9.27
CA LEU A 27 3.61 -1.11 10.03
C LEU A 27 4.05 -0.76 11.44
N GLN A 28 3.48 0.29 12.00
CA GLN A 28 3.81 0.72 13.35
C GLN A 28 3.21 -0.23 14.41
N LYS A 29 3.68 -0.13 15.65
CA LYS A 29 3.21 -0.93 16.79
C LYS A 29 1.71 -0.77 17.09
N ASN A 30 1.10 0.35 16.67
CA ASN A 30 -0.35 0.57 16.78
C ASN A 30 -1.17 -0.22 15.74
N GLY A 31 -0.51 -0.87 14.76
CA GLY A 31 -1.18 -1.70 13.76
C GLY A 31 -1.96 -0.92 12.70
N HIS A 32 -1.81 0.41 12.63
CA HIS A 32 -2.50 1.19 11.61
C HIS A 32 -1.96 0.88 10.22
N ALA A 33 -2.86 0.84 9.24
CA ALA A 33 -2.49 0.75 7.84
C ALA A 33 -1.64 1.95 7.43
N LYS A 34 -0.71 1.72 6.49
CA LYS A 34 0.19 2.76 6.01
C LYS A 34 -0.10 3.09 4.56
N TRP A 35 -0.42 4.35 4.31
CA TRP A 35 -0.74 4.89 2.99
C TRP A 35 0.48 5.56 2.37
N PHE A 36 0.57 5.47 1.05
CA PHE A 36 1.56 6.18 0.24
C PHE A 36 0.93 6.70 -1.05
N THR A 37 1.42 7.84 -1.54
CA THR A 37 1.18 8.28 -2.92
C THR A 37 2.14 7.56 -3.86
N ILE A 38 1.71 7.31 -5.09
CA ILE A 38 2.58 6.76 -6.14
C ILE A 38 3.31 7.93 -6.81
N PRO A 39 4.63 8.06 -6.66
CA PRO A 39 5.37 9.12 -7.31
C PRO A 39 5.43 8.88 -8.83
N GLN A 40 5.59 9.96 -9.60
CA GLN A 40 5.62 9.91 -11.06
C GLN A 40 6.67 8.92 -11.61
N GLU A 41 7.83 8.82 -10.96
CA GLU A 41 8.91 7.89 -11.34
C GLU A 41 8.60 6.41 -11.09
N ALA A 42 7.54 6.11 -10.33
CA ALA A 42 7.04 4.75 -10.10
C ALA A 42 5.83 4.42 -10.99
N ALA A 43 5.18 5.42 -11.59
CA ALA A 43 4.05 5.19 -12.47
C ALA A 43 4.43 4.31 -13.66
N GLY A 44 3.56 3.35 -13.98
CA GLY A 44 3.78 2.37 -15.05
C GLY A 44 4.75 1.23 -14.70
N LYS A 45 5.51 1.31 -13.60
CA LYS A 45 6.34 0.19 -13.12
C LYS A 45 5.48 -0.91 -12.54
N THR A 46 6.02 -2.12 -12.54
CA THR A 46 5.40 -3.29 -11.92
C THR A 46 5.89 -3.42 -10.49
N MET A 47 4.97 -3.32 -9.54
CA MET A 47 5.23 -3.55 -8.13
C MET A 47 4.82 -4.98 -7.77
N THR A 48 5.71 -5.72 -7.13
CA THR A 48 5.43 -7.01 -6.49
C THR A 48 5.69 -6.90 -5.00
N VAL A 49 4.78 -7.43 -4.18
CA VAL A 49 4.88 -7.35 -2.72
C VAL A 49 4.97 -8.75 -2.12
N GLU A 50 5.97 -8.97 -1.27
CA GLU A 50 5.99 -10.13 -0.38
C GLU A 50 5.09 -9.84 0.81
N LEU A 51 4.03 -10.63 0.96
CA LEU A 51 3.01 -10.43 1.99
C LEU A 51 3.34 -11.26 3.24
N PRO A 52 3.50 -10.63 4.41
CA PRO A 52 3.39 -11.31 5.70
C PRO A 52 2.06 -12.06 5.83
N SER A 53 2.04 -13.10 6.68
CA SER A 53 0.80 -13.83 6.96
C SER A 53 -0.30 -12.91 7.51
N GLY A 54 -1.51 -13.03 6.96
CA GLY A 54 -2.67 -12.23 7.37
C GLY A 54 -2.58 -10.75 6.97
N SER A 55 -1.75 -10.41 5.98
CA SER A 55 -1.58 -9.05 5.49
C SER A 55 -2.15 -8.88 4.07
N SER A 56 -2.25 -7.63 3.64
CA SER A 56 -2.73 -7.26 2.31
C SER A 56 -2.20 -5.91 1.88
N PHE A 57 -2.30 -5.64 0.58
CA PHE A 57 -2.22 -4.27 0.08
C PHE A 57 -3.31 -4.01 -0.94
N ALA A 58 -3.66 -2.73 -1.10
CA ALA A 58 -4.54 -2.27 -2.17
C ALA A 58 -3.90 -1.10 -2.91
N VAL A 59 -4.17 -0.99 -4.21
CA VAL A 59 -3.76 0.11 -5.07
C VAL A 59 -5.00 0.75 -5.66
N TYR A 60 -5.01 2.08 -5.65
CA TYR A 60 -6.07 2.91 -6.20
C TYR A 60 -5.48 3.83 -7.27
N ASP A 61 -6.26 4.09 -8.32
CA ASP A 61 -5.91 5.10 -9.33
C ASP A 61 -6.22 6.53 -8.85
N GLU A 62 -5.99 7.51 -9.73
CA GLU A 62 -6.21 8.94 -9.45
C GLU A 62 -7.67 9.30 -9.09
N ASN A 63 -8.63 8.47 -9.50
CA ASN A 63 -10.05 8.68 -9.21
C ASN A 63 -10.49 7.92 -7.94
N GLY A 64 -9.54 7.29 -7.25
CA GLY A 64 -9.82 6.46 -6.08
C GLY A 64 -10.43 5.10 -6.43
N VAL A 65 -10.37 4.66 -7.70
CA VAL A 65 -10.86 3.34 -8.09
C VAL A 65 -9.83 2.29 -7.70
N CYS A 66 -10.27 1.25 -6.99
CA CYS A 66 -9.40 0.14 -6.61
C CYS A 66 -9.02 -0.69 -7.84
N VAL A 67 -7.74 -0.68 -8.21
CA VAL A 67 -7.21 -1.41 -9.37
C VAL A 67 -6.57 -2.74 -8.98
N ASN A 68 -6.15 -2.89 -7.72
CA ASN A 68 -5.76 -4.18 -7.15
C ASN A 68 -6.06 -4.20 -5.65
N PHE A 69 -6.59 -5.30 -5.15
CA PHE A 69 -6.65 -5.58 -3.73
C PHE A 69 -6.35 -7.06 -3.52
N THR A 70 -5.22 -7.37 -2.87
CA THR A 70 -4.67 -8.73 -2.83
C THR A 70 -5.61 -9.77 -2.25
N VAL A 71 -6.48 -9.38 -1.32
CA VAL A 71 -7.48 -10.28 -0.71
C VAL A 71 -8.54 -10.72 -1.73
N VAL A 72 -8.86 -9.88 -2.71
CA VAL A 72 -9.87 -10.15 -3.73
C VAL A 72 -9.24 -10.74 -4.99
N SER A 73 -8.10 -10.21 -5.41
CA SER A 73 -7.46 -10.59 -6.67
C SER A 73 -6.59 -11.85 -6.55
N ASP A 74 -6.19 -12.23 -5.34
CA ASP A 74 -5.14 -13.23 -5.09
C ASP A 74 -3.85 -12.94 -5.88
N ASN A 75 -3.60 -11.65 -6.17
CA ASN A 75 -2.49 -11.19 -6.98
C ASN A 75 -1.69 -10.13 -6.22
N ASN A 76 -0.45 -10.47 -5.88
CA ASN A 76 0.49 -9.61 -5.18
C ASN A 76 1.35 -8.75 -6.13
N THR A 77 1.06 -8.75 -7.42
CA THR A 77 1.73 -7.97 -8.45
C THR A 77 0.74 -7.02 -9.14
N VAL A 78 1.15 -5.77 -9.35
CA VAL A 78 0.30 -4.74 -9.97
C VAL A 78 1.13 -3.71 -10.73
N LYS A 79 0.63 -3.23 -11.86
CA LYS A 79 1.19 -2.06 -12.56
C LYS A 79 0.70 -0.79 -11.87
N LEU A 80 1.62 0.05 -11.41
CA LEU A 80 1.27 1.24 -10.65
C LEU A 80 0.62 2.31 -11.56
N PRO A 81 -0.58 2.82 -11.21
CA PRO A 81 -1.21 3.91 -11.94
C PRO A 81 -0.51 5.25 -11.71
N GLU A 82 -0.66 6.18 -12.65
CA GLU A 82 -0.28 7.58 -12.44
C GLU A 82 -1.17 8.21 -11.35
N ASN A 83 -0.59 9.08 -10.52
CA ASN A 83 -1.28 9.82 -9.45
C ASN A 83 -2.10 8.95 -8.48
N GLY A 84 -1.81 7.65 -8.39
CA GLY A 84 -2.53 6.75 -7.53
C GLY A 84 -2.02 6.71 -6.10
N THR A 85 -2.61 5.83 -5.31
CA THR A 85 -2.20 5.56 -3.93
C THR A 85 -2.08 4.06 -3.68
N VAL A 86 -1.26 3.69 -2.70
CA VAL A 86 -1.14 2.33 -2.19
C VAL A 86 -1.29 2.33 -0.67
N VAL A 87 -1.99 1.32 -0.16
CA VAL A 87 -2.14 1.09 1.29
C VAL A 87 -1.70 -0.32 1.65
N PHE A 88 -0.93 -0.44 2.73
CA PHE A 88 -0.51 -1.71 3.31
C PHE A 88 -1.21 -1.92 4.65
N ALA A 89 -1.77 -3.11 4.87
CA ALA A 89 -2.50 -3.47 6.08
C ALA A 89 -2.13 -4.87 6.56
N GLY A 90 -2.03 -5.05 7.87
CA GLY A 90 -1.62 -6.31 8.49
C GLY A 90 -1.45 -6.16 10.00
N ALA A 91 -0.88 -7.17 10.65
CA ALA A 91 -0.60 -7.13 12.08
C ALA A 91 0.43 -6.04 12.44
N PRO A 92 0.44 -5.53 13.69
CA PRO A 92 1.47 -4.61 14.16
C PRO A 92 2.89 -5.11 13.86
N ASN A 93 3.76 -4.23 13.38
CA ASN A 93 5.14 -4.53 12.99
C ASN A 93 5.30 -5.49 11.78
N SER A 94 4.22 -5.75 11.03
CA SER A 94 4.35 -6.47 9.74
C SER A 94 5.30 -5.72 8.82
N GLU A 95 6.22 -6.46 8.19
CA GLU A 95 7.21 -5.93 7.25
C GLU A 95 6.93 -6.47 5.85
N PHE A 96 6.68 -5.58 4.91
CA PHE A 96 6.45 -5.89 3.51
C PHE A 96 7.73 -5.61 2.73
N THR A 97 8.19 -6.58 1.94
CA THR A 97 9.23 -6.35 0.92
C THR A 97 8.55 -5.92 -0.37
N ILE A 98 9.01 -4.83 -0.96
CA ILE A 98 8.48 -4.30 -2.22
C ILE A 98 9.59 -4.42 -3.27
N ALA A 99 9.28 -5.08 -4.37
CA ALA A 99 10.12 -5.10 -5.56
C ALA A 99 9.47 -4.24 -6.65
N LEU A 100 10.22 -3.28 -7.19
CA LEU A 100 9.74 -2.36 -8.22
C LEU A 100 10.59 -2.52 -9.50
N ASN A 101 9.94 -2.93 -10.60
CA ASN A 101 10.57 -3.23 -11.89
C ASN A 101 10.00 -2.39 -13.03
#